data_AF-A0A2D8FME0-F1
#
_entry.id   AF-A0A2D8FME0-F1
#
_cell.length_a   1.000
_cell.length_b   1.000
_cell.length_c   1.000
_cell.angle_alpha   90.00
_cell.angle_beta   90.00
_cell.angle_gamma   90.00
#
_symmetry.space_group_name_H-M   'P 1'
#
loop_
_entity.id
_entity.type
_entity.pdbx_description
1 polymer ?
#
loop_
_entity_poly.entity_id
_entity_poly.type
_entity_poly.pdbx_seq_one_letter_code
_entity_poly.pdbx_strand_id
1 'polypeptide(L)'
;MERRALLGLALVATAAASASPEPAAASSSKEGGGASAETYFRLPVVTASITGLTGRRGVLSIETGLDVPDAALRLRAQQSTPRLRAAYNTAAQQFAAGLRPGAAPDIDRLANALQAATNATLGRPGARLLLGTVMAI
;
A
#
# COMPACT_ATOMS: atom_id res chain seq x y z
N MET A 1 -23.23 2.65 53.86
CA MET A 1 -23.56 1.50 54.72
C MET A 1 -24.48 0.56 53.95
N GLU A 2 -23.92 -0.59 53.58
CA GLU A 2 -24.54 -1.91 53.39
C GLU A 2 -25.85 -2.06 52.59
N ARG A 3 -25.73 -2.68 51.42
CA ARG A 3 -26.75 -3.53 50.77
C ARG A 3 -26.09 -4.21 49.56
N ARG A 4 -25.16 -5.16 49.71
CA ARG A 4 -25.38 -6.49 50.31
C ARG A 4 -26.75 -7.09 49.96
N ALA A 5 -27.09 -7.07 48.68
CA ALA A 5 -28.09 -7.95 48.09
C ALA A 5 -27.79 -8.04 46.60
N LEU A 6 -27.85 -9.23 46.00
CA LEU A 6 -27.52 -9.54 44.60
C LEU A 6 -26.06 -9.96 44.34
N LEU A 7 -25.48 -10.73 45.27
CA LEU A 7 -24.77 -11.95 44.88
C LEU A 7 -25.84 -13.02 44.58
N GLY A 8 -25.88 -13.48 43.33
CA GLY A 8 -26.74 -14.58 42.87
C GLY A 8 -26.51 -14.81 41.37
N LEU A 9 -25.40 -15.45 41.01
CA LEU A 9 -25.35 -16.88 40.67
C LEU A 9 -25.93 -17.20 39.27
N ALA A 10 -25.09 -17.11 38.25
CA ALA A 10 -25.17 -17.98 37.08
C ALA A 10 -23.77 -18.11 36.46
N LEU A 11 -23.17 -19.26 36.75
CA LEU A 11 -21.90 -19.77 36.27
C LEU A 11 -22.24 -20.66 35.06
N VAL A 12 -21.68 -20.36 33.87
CA VAL A 12 -21.47 -21.24 32.68
C VAL A 12 -20.95 -20.29 31.58
N ALA A 13 -19.64 -20.23 31.31
CA ALA A 13 -18.85 -21.16 30.50
C ALA A 13 -19.25 -21.18 29.02
N THR A 14 -18.39 -20.60 28.17
CA THR A 14 -17.86 -21.18 26.92
C THR A 14 -17.78 -20.19 25.76
N ALA A 15 -16.63 -20.25 25.07
CA ALA A 15 -16.30 -19.68 23.76
C ALA A 15 -15.89 -18.20 23.73
N ALA A 16 -14.63 -17.99 24.13
CA ALA A 16 -13.75 -17.03 23.51
C ALA A 16 -13.80 -17.16 21.98
N ALA A 17 -14.48 -16.23 21.30
CA ALA A 17 -14.27 -15.98 19.89
C ALA A 17 -12.91 -15.29 19.73
N SER A 18 -11.87 -16.12 19.77
CA SER A 18 -10.53 -15.77 19.31
C SER A 18 -10.64 -15.61 17.79
N ALA A 19 -11.07 -14.42 17.35
CA ALA A 19 -10.81 -13.98 15.99
C ALA A 19 -9.29 -13.72 15.91
N SER A 20 -8.55 -14.81 15.71
CA SER A 20 -7.15 -14.74 15.34
C SER A 20 -7.06 -13.89 14.08
N PRO A 21 -6.28 -12.80 14.07
CA PRO A 21 -5.90 -12.17 12.82
C PRO A 21 -5.05 -13.22 12.08
N GLU A 22 -5.61 -13.79 11.02
CA GLU A 22 -4.85 -14.59 10.09
C GLU A 22 -3.64 -13.76 9.65
N PRO A 23 -2.40 -14.20 9.92
CA PRO A 23 -1.25 -13.54 9.36
C PRO A 23 -1.35 -13.81 7.86
N ALA A 24 -1.80 -12.81 7.11
CA ALA A 24 -1.67 -12.79 5.67
C ALA A 24 -0.19 -12.94 5.35
N ALA A 25 0.21 -14.17 5.07
CA ALA A 25 1.54 -14.53 4.64
C ALA A 25 1.80 -13.75 3.36
N ALA A 26 2.61 -12.70 3.49
CA ALA A 26 3.18 -12.00 2.36
C ALA A 26 4.00 -13.02 1.58
N SER A 27 3.37 -13.61 0.56
CA SER A 27 4.06 -14.43 -0.42
C SER A 27 5.01 -13.50 -1.16
N SER A 28 6.26 -13.51 -0.71
CA SER A 28 7.39 -12.93 -1.43
C SER A 28 7.57 -13.76 -2.69
N SER A 29 6.85 -13.40 -3.75
CA SER A 29 7.08 -13.90 -5.10
C SER A 29 8.48 -13.43 -5.53
N LYS A 30 9.46 -14.30 -5.30
CA LYS A 30 10.82 -14.20 -5.81
C LYS A 30 10.78 -14.63 -7.27
N GLU A 31 10.36 -13.72 -8.15
CA GLU A 31 10.47 -13.87 -9.60
C GLU A 31 11.90 -13.47 -10.02
N GLY A 32 12.62 -14.40 -10.66
CA GLY A 32 14.01 -14.22 -11.10
C GLY A 32 14.15 -13.31 -12.33
N GLY A 33 15.29 -12.63 -12.45
CA GLY A 33 15.64 -11.84 -13.64
C GLY A 33 17.02 -11.18 -13.55
N GLY A 34 18.08 -11.90 -13.96
CA GLY A 34 19.52 -11.62 -13.72
C GLY A 34 20.02 -10.16 -13.71
N ALA A 35 21.11 -9.92 -12.97
CA ALA A 35 21.91 -8.68 -12.79
C ALA A 35 21.13 -7.38 -12.47
N SER A 36 20.10 -7.04 -13.22
CA SER A 36 19.08 -6.04 -12.90
C SER A 36 18.16 -6.46 -11.74
N ALA A 37 17.93 -7.76 -11.48
CA ALA A 37 17.18 -8.23 -10.30
C ALA A 37 17.87 -7.92 -8.96
N GLU A 38 19.19 -7.72 -8.93
CA GLU A 38 19.87 -7.40 -7.67
C GLU A 38 19.49 -5.99 -7.17
N THR A 39 19.13 -5.13 -8.14
CA THR A 39 18.92 -3.70 -7.98
C THR A 39 17.44 -3.35 -7.90
N TYR A 40 16.61 -4.16 -8.55
CA TYR A 40 15.17 -4.06 -8.58
C TYR A 40 14.50 -4.81 -7.42
N PHE A 41 13.48 -4.21 -6.82
CA PHE A 41 12.56 -4.93 -5.94
C PHE A 41 11.11 -4.48 -6.14
N ARG A 42 10.20 -5.45 -6.10
CA ARG A 42 8.76 -5.21 -6.28
C ARG A 42 8.15 -4.67 -5.00
N LEU A 43 7.33 -3.62 -5.12
CA LEU A 43 6.52 -3.12 -4.02
C LEU A 43 5.11 -3.73 -4.10
N PRO A 44 4.40 -3.79 -2.95
CA PRO A 44 3.01 -4.24 -2.96
C PRO A 44 2.15 -3.32 -3.83
N VAL A 45 1.12 -3.90 -4.42
CA VAL A 45 0.14 -3.18 -5.25
C VAL A 45 -0.51 -2.06 -4.44
N VAL A 46 -0.60 -0.88 -5.04
CA VAL A 46 -1.20 0.32 -4.47
C VAL A 46 -2.61 0.45 -5.03
N THR A 47 -3.60 0.57 -4.16
CA THR A 47 -5.01 0.70 -4.55
C THR A 47 -5.59 2.01 -4.03
N ALA A 48 -6.26 2.77 -4.90
CA ALA A 48 -6.95 4.01 -4.56
C ALA A 48 -8.40 3.98 -5.03
N SER A 49 -9.28 4.70 -4.33
CA SER A 49 -10.69 4.87 -4.75
C SER A 49 -10.84 6.07 -5.66
N ILE A 50 -11.53 5.88 -6.79
CA ILE A 50 -11.95 6.96 -7.69
C ILE A 50 -13.36 7.36 -7.29
N THR A 51 -13.56 8.61 -6.88
CA THR A 51 -14.90 9.11 -6.47
C THR A 51 -15.58 9.76 -7.67
N GLY A 52 -16.65 9.14 -8.18
CA GLY A 52 -17.45 9.73 -9.25
C GLY A 52 -18.52 10.71 -8.77
N LEU A 53 -18.89 11.65 -9.64
CA LEU A 53 -19.92 12.67 -9.35
C LEU A 53 -21.31 12.06 -9.03
N THR A 54 -21.60 10.86 -9.55
CA THR A 54 -22.89 10.17 -9.38
C THR A 54 -22.88 9.16 -8.23
N GLY A 55 -21.86 9.17 -7.36
CA GLY A 55 -21.74 8.25 -6.23
C GLY A 55 -21.21 6.85 -6.59
N ARG A 56 -21.03 6.54 -7.88
CA ARG A 56 -20.30 5.34 -8.30
C ARG A 56 -18.82 5.48 -7.94
N ARG A 57 -18.30 4.50 -7.21
CA ARG A 57 -16.88 4.42 -6.82
C ARG A 57 -16.17 3.48 -7.78
N GLY A 58 -15.07 3.98 -8.35
CA GLY A 58 -14.13 3.17 -9.10
C GLY A 58 -12.92 2.77 -8.25
N VAL A 59 -12.12 1.84 -8.77
CA VAL A 59 -10.87 1.41 -8.14
C VAL A 59 -9.72 1.61 -9.11
N LEU A 60 -8.67 2.29 -8.63
CA LEU A 60 -7.39 2.43 -9.29
C LEU A 60 -6.40 1.46 -8.65
N SER A 61 -5.96 0.44 -9.38
CA SER A 61 -4.93 -0.52 -8.98
C SER A 61 -3.63 -0.24 -9.73
N ILE A 62 -2.52 -0.12 -9.01
CA ILE A 62 -1.21 0.27 -9.53
C ILE A 62 -0.19 -0.73 -9.01
N GLU A 63 0.42 -1.50 -9.91
CA GLU A 63 1.59 -2.29 -9.57
C GLU A 63 2.85 -1.41 -9.65
N THR A 64 3.65 -1.42 -8.60
CA THR A 64 4.86 -0.59 -8.50
C THR A 64 6.08 -1.43 -8.18
N GLY A 65 7.22 -1.03 -8.72
CA GLY A 65 8.53 -1.55 -8.37
C GLY A 65 9.54 -0.42 -8.26
N LEU A 66 10.63 -0.67 -7.55
CA LEU A 66 11.72 0.28 -7.40
C LEU A 66 13.02 -0.33 -7.91
N ASP A 67 13.70 0.41 -8.77
CA ASP A 67 15.06 0.12 -9.22
C ASP A 67 16.03 1.09 -8.52
N VAL A 68 16.93 0.57 -7.69
CA VAL A 68 17.83 1.38 -6.85
C VAL A 68 19.28 0.92 -7.02
N PRO A 69 20.05 1.51 -7.98
CA PRO A 69 21.43 1.11 -8.31
C PRO A 69 22.36 1.12 -7.08
N ASP A 70 22.24 2.13 -6.24
CA ASP A 70 23.08 2.26 -5.04
C ASP A 70 22.65 1.29 -3.92
N ALA A 71 23.60 0.47 -3.45
CA ALA A 71 23.32 -0.55 -2.44
C ALA A 71 22.94 0.02 -1.06
N ALA A 72 23.49 1.17 -0.65
CA ALA A 72 23.17 1.80 0.62
C ALA A 72 21.77 2.44 0.60
N LEU A 73 21.41 3.09 -0.52
CA LEU A 73 20.05 3.58 -0.76
C LEU A 73 19.05 2.43 -0.85
N ARG A 74 19.42 1.30 -1.45
CA ARG A 74 18.56 0.12 -1.55
C ARG A 74 18.22 -0.44 -0.17
N LEU A 75 19.20 -0.58 0.72
CA LEU A 75 18.96 -1.00 2.11
C LEU A 75 18.03 -0.02 2.84
N ARG A 76 18.23 1.29 2.68
CA ARG A 76 17.33 2.31 3.24
C ARG A 76 15.92 2.17 2.67
N ALA A 77 15.78 1.96 1.36
CA ALA A 77 14.49 1.81 0.70
C ALA A 77 13.75 0.57 1.20
N GLN A 78 14.45 -0.56 1.36
CA GLN A 78 13.91 -1.78 1.95
C GLN A 78 13.46 -1.56 3.40
N GLN A 79 14.29 -0.91 4.23
CA GLN A 79 13.92 -0.56 5.61
C GLN A 79 12.74 0.44 5.67
N SER A 80 12.61 1.29 4.65
CA SER A 80 11.56 2.31 4.55
C SER A 80 10.32 1.84 3.80
N THR A 81 10.21 0.54 3.47
CA THR A 81 9.05 -0.03 2.78
C THR A 81 7.70 0.41 3.39
N PRO A 82 7.44 0.35 4.71
CA PRO A 82 6.15 0.79 5.26
C PRO A 82 5.88 2.29 5.03
N ARG A 83 6.92 3.13 5.02
CA ARG A 83 6.79 4.57 4.73
C ARG A 83 6.55 4.83 3.25
N LEU A 84 7.27 4.14 2.36
CA LEU A 84 7.05 4.18 0.92
C LEU A 84 5.61 3.80 0.57
N ARG A 85 5.08 2.73 1.19
CA ARG A 85 3.68 2.33 1.02
C ARG A 85 2.70 3.42 1.43
N ALA A 86 2.91 4.03 2.60
CA ALA A 86 2.04 5.11 3.07
C ALA A 86 2.08 6.30 2.09
N ALA A 87 3.27 6.71 1.65
CA ALA A 87 3.43 7.81 0.71
C ALA A 87 2.79 7.51 -0.66
N TYR A 88 2.93 6.29 -1.17
CA TYR A 88 2.31 5.88 -2.43
C TYR A 88 0.79 5.82 -2.34
N ASN A 89 0.24 5.31 -1.24
CA ASN A 89 -1.21 5.32 -1.02
C ASN A 89 -1.74 6.77 -1.02
N THR A 90 -1.07 7.69 -0.33
CA THR A 90 -1.45 9.10 -0.33
C THR A 90 -1.37 9.72 -1.73
N ALA A 91 -0.27 9.51 -2.46
CA ALA A 91 -0.10 10.04 -3.81
C ALA A 91 -1.13 9.45 -4.80
N ALA A 92 -1.40 8.15 -4.72
CA ALA A 92 -2.40 7.48 -5.55
C ALA A 92 -3.82 7.96 -5.23
N GLN A 93 -4.15 8.19 -3.95
CA GLN A 93 -5.44 8.76 -3.55
C GLN A 93 -5.61 10.19 -4.05
N GLN A 94 -4.58 11.03 -3.96
CA GLN A 94 -4.59 12.40 -4.49
C GLN A 94 -4.77 12.40 -6.01
N PHE A 95 -4.10 11.50 -6.71
CA PHE A 95 -4.27 11.32 -8.15
C PHE A 95 -5.70 10.87 -8.48
N ALA A 96 -6.21 9.84 -7.79
CA ALA A 96 -7.55 9.29 -7.99
C ALA A 96 -8.67 10.31 -7.68
N ALA A 97 -8.48 11.20 -6.72
CA ALA A 97 -9.42 12.28 -6.43
C ALA A 97 -9.58 13.28 -7.59
N GLY A 98 -8.57 13.41 -8.44
CA GLY A 98 -8.62 14.24 -9.65
C GLY A 98 -9.08 13.50 -10.91
N LEU A 99 -9.26 12.18 -10.86
CA LEU A 99 -9.69 11.39 -12.01
C LEU A 99 -11.21 11.54 -12.23
N ARG A 100 -11.60 11.78 -13.48
CA ARG A 100 -13.00 11.68 -13.87
C ARG A 100 -13.39 10.21 -14.10
N PRO A 101 -14.60 9.79 -13.69
CA PRO A 101 -15.10 8.46 -14.00
C PRO A 101 -15.09 8.21 -15.51
N GLY A 102 -14.51 7.08 -15.93
CA GLY A 102 -14.43 6.68 -17.34
C GLY A 102 -13.37 7.41 -18.17
N ALA A 103 -12.61 8.35 -17.60
CA ALA A 103 -11.45 8.93 -18.27
C ALA A 103 -10.22 8.03 -18.09
N ALA A 104 -9.40 7.91 -19.13
CA ALA A 104 -8.14 7.21 -19.04
C ALA A 104 -7.18 7.94 -18.06
N PRO A 105 -6.50 7.21 -17.16
CA PRO A 105 -5.55 7.82 -16.24
C PRO A 105 -4.32 8.34 -17.00
N ASP A 106 -3.90 9.56 -16.68
CA ASP A 106 -2.65 10.15 -17.18
C ASP A 106 -1.45 9.51 -16.46
N ILE A 107 -0.76 8.61 -17.16
CA ILE A 107 0.31 7.79 -16.59
C ILE A 107 1.56 8.63 -16.30
N ASP A 108 1.89 9.62 -17.12
CA ASP A 108 3.03 10.51 -16.89
C ASP A 108 2.83 11.32 -15.61
N ARG A 109 1.63 11.87 -15.41
CA ARG A 109 1.31 12.58 -14.17
C ARG A 109 1.37 11.66 -12.95
N LEU A 110 0.87 10.42 -13.06
CA LEU A 110 0.93 9.43 -11.99
C LEU A 110 2.38 9.04 -11.66
N ALA A 111 3.19 8.74 -12.68
CA ALA A 111 4.59 8.37 -12.53
C ALA A 111 5.38 9.50 -11.85
N ASN A 112 5.17 10.75 -12.27
CA ASN A 112 5.81 11.90 -11.65
C ASN A 112 5.41 12.09 -10.19
N ALA A 113 4.12 11.93 -9.86
CA ALA A 113 3.63 12.04 -8.48
C ALA A 113 4.21 10.95 -7.56
N LEU A 114 4.22 9.71 -8.03
CA LEU A 114 4.78 8.59 -7.26
C LEU A 114 6.31 8.68 -7.14
N GLN A 115 7.01 9.09 -8.20
CA GLN A 115 8.46 9.32 -8.16
C GLN A 115 8.82 10.45 -7.19
N ALA A 116 8.04 11.53 -7.15
CA ALA A 116 8.21 12.59 -6.16
C ALA A 116 8.02 12.07 -4.73
N ALA A 117 7.02 11.21 -4.51
CA ALA A 117 6.83 10.54 -3.22
C ALA A 117 8.00 9.61 -2.85
N THR A 118 8.60 8.90 -3.81
CA THR A 118 9.82 8.11 -3.60
C THR A 118 11.00 9.00 -3.18
N ASN A 119 11.22 10.10 -3.89
CA ASN A 119 12.32 11.01 -3.59
C ASN A 119 12.16 11.66 -2.20
N ALA A 120 10.93 12.06 -1.84
CA ALA A 120 10.62 12.65 -0.53
C ALA A 120 10.82 11.64 0.62
N THR A 121 10.45 10.39 0.43
CA THR A 121 10.59 9.34 1.46
C THR A 121 12.04 8.88 1.65
N LEU A 122 12.82 8.80 0.58
CA LEU A 122 14.24 8.43 0.66
C LEU A 122 15.15 9.62 1.05
N GLY A 123 14.65 10.84 0.84
CA GLY A 123 15.33 12.10 1.13
C GLY A 123 16.42 12.47 0.12
N ARG A 124 16.62 11.66 -0.92
CA ARG A 124 17.63 11.85 -1.98
C ARG A 124 17.12 11.25 -3.29
N PRO A 125 17.40 11.86 -4.45
CA PRO A 125 17.14 11.24 -5.74
C PRO A 125 18.10 10.07 -5.97
N GLY A 126 17.67 9.05 -6.70
CA GLY A 126 18.52 7.88 -7.04
C GLY A 126 17.77 6.55 -7.11
N ALA A 127 16.51 6.51 -6.68
CA ALA A 127 15.61 5.39 -6.93
C ALA A 127 14.73 5.71 -8.15
N ARG A 128 14.57 4.76 -9.07
CA ARG A 128 13.67 4.88 -10.21
C ARG A 128 12.42 4.06 -9.96
N LEU A 129 11.26 4.72 -10.02
CA LEU A 129 9.97 4.06 -9.97
C LEU A 129 9.67 3.40 -11.31
N LEU A 130 9.25 2.14 -11.23
CA LEU A 130 8.73 1.38 -12.36
C LEU A 130 7.25 1.09 -12.10
N LEU A 131 6.43 1.40 -13.10
CA LEU A 131 5.01 1.06 -13.11
C LEU A 131 4.83 -0.22 -13.92
N GLY A 132 4.17 -1.21 -13.33
CA GLY A 132 3.76 -2.42 -14.02
C GLY A 132 2.39 -2.22 -14.64
N THR A 133 1.40 -2.90 -14.07
CA THR A 133 0.00 -2.75 -14.49
C THR A 133 -0.67 -1.57 -13.79
N VAL A 134 -1.37 -0.73 -14.57
CA VAL A 134 -2.28 0.30 -14.05
C VAL A 134 -3.67 0.03 -14.58
N MET A 135 -4.64 -0.22 -13.69
CA MET A 135 -6.03 -0.41 -14.05
C MET A 135 -6.93 0.55 -13.28
N ALA A 136 -7.85 1.18 -14.00
CA ALA A 136 -8.94 1.97 -13.43
C ALA A 136 -10.26 1.34 -13.87
N ILE A 137 -11.05 0.87 -12.90
CA ILE A 137 -12.37 0.24 -13.11
C ILE A 137 -13.47 1.04 -12.44
#